data_AF-E6VSB2-F1
#
_entry.id   AF-E6VSB2-F1
#
_cell.length_a   1.000
_cell.length_b   1.000
_cell.length_c   1.000
_cell.angle_alpha   90.00
_cell.angle_beta   90.00
_cell.angle_gamma   90.00
#
_symmetry.space_group_name_H-M   'P 1'
#
loop_
_entity.id
_entity.type
_entity.pdbx_description
1 polymer ?
#
loop_
_entity_poly.entity_id
_entity_poly.type
_entity_poly.pdbx_seq_one_letter_code
_entity_poly.pdbx_strand_id
1 'polypeptide(L)'
;MKALRAARMERCIGCHSCALACARQVHSVLSWNKSGIRIASAGGLSTGFEAKLCLACNPAPCAGACPTGSLTQRRDGGVIQKKNLCIRCGQCAKACPVDAIFLDHMVNPYVCIHCGRCVEFCPHDCLEMEDLPRADKATGGSDD
;
A
#
# COMPACT_ATOMS: atom_id res chain seq x y z
N MET A 1 -10.95 -1.48 -10.37
CA MET A 1 -10.59 -0.55 -9.27
C MET A 1 -9.39 0.30 -9.69
N LYS A 2 -9.22 1.51 -9.13
CA LYS A 2 -7.95 2.25 -9.22
C LYS A 2 -6.95 1.83 -8.15
N ALA A 3 -5.71 1.56 -8.55
CA ALA A 3 -4.59 1.33 -7.65
C ALA A 3 -3.65 2.53 -7.62
N LEU A 4 -3.01 2.72 -6.47
CA LEU A 4 -1.98 3.72 -6.29
C LEU A 4 -0.68 3.23 -6.95
N ARG A 5 0.00 4.12 -7.68
CA ARG A 5 1.31 3.89 -8.29
C ARG A 5 2.29 4.97 -7.93
N ALA A 6 3.54 4.56 -7.75
CA ALA A 6 4.70 5.43 -7.64
C ALA A 6 5.33 5.59 -9.03
N ALA A 7 4.74 6.48 -9.82
CA ALA A 7 5.04 6.59 -11.24
C ALA A 7 6.25 7.48 -11.56
N ARG A 8 6.55 8.47 -10.71
CA ARG A 8 7.56 9.51 -10.96
C ARG A 8 8.45 9.74 -9.75
N MET A 9 9.12 8.68 -9.30
CA MET A 9 9.94 8.71 -8.09
C MET A 9 11.25 9.48 -8.27
N GLU A 10 11.70 9.71 -9.50
CA GLU A 10 12.82 10.59 -9.84
C GLU A 10 12.59 12.05 -9.41
N ARG A 11 11.33 12.45 -9.19
CA ARG A 11 10.95 13.78 -8.66
C ARG A 11 10.86 13.82 -7.14
N CYS A 12 10.94 12.67 -6.48
CA CYS A 12 10.72 12.60 -5.05
C CYS A 12 11.92 13.17 -4.31
N ILE A 13 11.67 14.15 -3.44
CA ILE A 13 12.70 14.75 -2.57
C ILE A 13 12.67 14.21 -1.14
N GLY A 14 11.86 13.18 -0.88
CA GLY A 14 11.70 12.65 0.48
C GLY A 14 11.05 13.64 1.45
N CYS A 15 10.08 14.46 0.99
CA CYS A 15 9.32 15.35 1.90
C CYS A 15 8.28 14.60 2.74
N HIS A 16 7.91 13.39 2.31
CA HIS A 16 6.96 12.49 2.95
C HIS A 16 5.56 13.04 3.24
N SER A 17 5.14 14.11 2.54
CA SER A 17 3.78 14.64 2.61
C SER A 17 2.71 13.57 2.33
N CYS A 18 3.01 12.63 1.43
CA CYS A 18 2.15 11.49 1.13
C CYS A 18 1.94 10.54 2.32
N ALA A 19 3.00 10.23 3.08
CA ALA A 19 2.95 9.38 4.26
C ALA A 19 2.20 10.06 5.41
N LEU A 20 2.47 11.34 5.63
CA LEU A 20 1.79 12.13 6.66
C LEU A 20 0.30 12.30 6.35
N ALA A 21 -0.04 12.59 5.10
CA ALA A 21 -1.43 12.66 4.64
C ALA A 21 -2.16 11.33 4.86
N CYS A 22 -1.52 10.20 4.53
CA CYS A 22 -2.09 8.88 4.78
C CYS A 22 -2.34 8.64 6.28
N ALA A 23 -1.34 8.84 7.13
CA ALA A 23 -1.47 8.63 8.57
C ALA A 23 -2.60 9.49 9.17
N ARG A 24 -2.64 10.78 8.80
CA ARG A 24 -3.61 11.74 9.34
C ARG A 24 -5.02 11.56 8.80
N GLN A 25 -5.19 11.38 7.49
CA GLN A 25 -6.49 11.41 6.83
C GLN A 25 -7.13 10.03 6.71
N VAL A 26 -6.33 8.95 6.66
CA VAL A 26 -6.82 7.57 6.47
C VAL A 26 -6.81 6.80 7.79
N HIS A 27 -5.75 6.96 8.58
CA HIS A 27 -5.62 6.23 9.84
C HIS A 27 -5.98 7.07 11.07
N SER A 28 -6.28 8.36 10.89
CA SER A 28 -6.61 9.31 11.96
C SER A 28 -5.56 9.42 13.06
N VAL A 29 -4.28 9.18 12.74
CA VAL A 29 -3.17 9.28 13.68
C VAL A 29 -2.03 10.11 13.08
N LEU A 30 -1.50 11.06 13.84
CA LEU A 30 -0.35 11.86 13.44
C LEU A 30 0.95 11.14 13.82
N SER A 31 1.32 10.11 13.06
CA SER A 31 2.60 9.41 13.23
C SER A 31 3.06 8.83 11.91
N TRP A 32 4.32 9.08 11.56
CA TRP A 32 4.93 8.57 10.33
C TRP A 32 4.84 7.06 10.17
N ASN A 33 4.95 6.35 11.28
CA ASN A 33 4.96 4.90 11.33
C ASN A 33 3.57 4.29 11.12
N LYS A 34 2.51 5.09 11.18
CA LYS A 34 1.10 4.69 11.08
C LYS A 34 0.48 5.07 9.73
N SER A 35 1.25 4.87 8.66
CA SER A 35 0.89 5.15 7.27
C SER A 35 0.89 3.86 6.45
N GLY A 36 0.09 3.82 5.38
CA GLY A 36 0.07 2.71 4.40
C GLY A 36 1.06 2.88 3.23
N ILE A 37 1.84 3.96 3.22
CA ILE A 37 2.88 4.27 2.23
C ILE A 37 4.11 4.80 2.97
N ARG A 38 5.30 4.30 2.64
CA ARG A 38 6.57 4.81 3.18
C ARG A 38 7.51 5.22 2.07
N ILE A 39 8.16 6.35 2.25
CA ILE A 39 9.28 6.76 1.40
C ILE A 39 10.57 6.34 2.10
N ALA A 40 11.49 5.74 1.35
CA ALA A 40 12.81 5.35 1.81
C ALA A 40 13.87 5.82 0.82
N SER A 41 15.10 6.04 1.27
CA SER A 41 16.23 6.20 0.35
C SER A 41 16.46 4.88 -0.39
N ALA A 42 16.71 4.97 -1.70
CA ALA A 42 17.08 3.81 -2.52
C ALA A 42 18.51 3.31 -2.23
N GLY A 43 19.29 4.01 -1.38
CA GLY A 43 20.63 3.62 -0.93
C GLY A 43 21.61 4.80 -0.86
N GLY A 44 21.95 5.27 0.33
CA GLY A 44 22.82 6.46 0.48
C GLY A 44 22.12 7.77 0.11
N LEU A 45 22.88 8.87 0.05
CA LEU A 45 22.30 10.21 -0.16
C LEU A 45 22.02 10.54 -1.63
N SER A 46 22.68 9.86 -2.57
CA SER A 46 22.71 10.26 -3.99
C SER A 46 21.83 9.42 -4.91
N THR A 47 21.20 8.34 -4.42
CA THR A 47 20.45 7.39 -5.26
C THR A 47 18.95 7.69 -5.35
N GLY A 48 18.49 8.77 -4.72
CA GLY A 48 17.09 9.17 -4.71
C GLY A 48 16.23 8.38 -3.72
N PHE A 49 14.92 8.42 -3.96
CA PHE A 49 13.91 7.87 -3.04
C PHE A 49 12.99 6.89 -3.74
N GLU A 50 12.60 5.86 -3.02
CA GLU A 50 11.60 4.87 -3.42
C GLU A 50 10.36 4.96 -2.52
N ALA A 51 9.20 4.62 -3.08
CA ALA A 51 7.94 4.55 -2.35
C ALA A 51 7.54 3.08 -2.16
N LYS A 52 7.55 2.62 -0.92
CA LYS A 52 7.04 1.31 -0.51
C LYS A 52 5.54 1.41 -0.25
N LEU A 53 4.74 0.75 -1.08
CA LEU A 53 3.27 0.75 -1.02
C LEU A 53 2.70 -0.57 -1.57
N CYS A 54 1.42 -0.84 -1.27
CA CYS A 54 0.75 -2.06 -1.72
C CYS A 54 0.65 -2.09 -3.25
N LEU A 55 1.00 -3.21 -3.89
CA LEU A 55 0.89 -3.34 -5.36
C LEU A 55 -0.49 -3.78 -5.86
N ALA A 56 -1.47 -3.96 -4.96
CA ALA A 56 -2.80 -4.45 -5.27
C ALA A 56 -2.84 -5.91 -5.80
N CYS A 57 -2.05 -6.80 -5.23
CA CYS A 57 -1.98 -8.21 -5.64
C CYS A 57 -3.36 -8.89 -5.73
N ASN A 58 -3.51 -9.79 -6.70
CA ASN A 58 -4.65 -10.67 -6.88
C ASN A 58 -4.17 -12.01 -7.50
N PRO A 59 -4.05 -13.10 -6.72
CA PRO A 59 -4.38 -13.23 -5.30
C PRO A 59 -3.37 -12.53 -4.36
N ALA A 60 -3.82 -11.95 -3.24
CA ALA A 60 -2.93 -11.36 -2.25
C ALA A 60 -2.47 -12.39 -1.20
N PRO A 61 -1.16 -12.69 -1.10
CA PRO A 61 -0.64 -13.65 -0.13
C PRO A 61 -0.86 -13.20 1.31
N CYS A 62 -0.84 -11.88 1.57
CA CYS A 62 -1.08 -11.32 2.89
C CYS A 62 -2.52 -11.53 3.40
N ALA A 63 -3.51 -11.62 2.50
CA ALA A 63 -4.88 -11.96 2.86
C ALA A 63 -5.00 -13.45 3.18
N GLY A 64 -4.38 -14.33 2.38
CA GLY A 64 -4.34 -15.77 2.64
C GLY A 64 -3.62 -16.14 3.94
N ALA A 65 -2.61 -15.37 4.33
CA ALA A 65 -1.88 -15.57 5.59
C ALA A 65 -2.61 -15.08 6.85
N CYS A 66 -3.77 -14.42 6.72
CA CYS A 66 -4.48 -13.85 7.87
C CYS A 66 -5.45 -14.88 8.50
N PRO A 67 -5.16 -15.43 9.69
CA PRO A 67 -5.98 -16.50 10.28
C PRO A 67 -7.37 -16.04 10.75
N THR A 68 -7.54 -14.74 11.03
CA THR A 68 -8.78 -14.18 11.58
C THR A 68 -9.65 -13.49 10.53
N GLY A 69 -9.22 -13.44 9.27
CA GLY A 69 -9.89 -12.65 8.24
C GLY A 69 -9.89 -11.14 8.52
N SER A 70 -8.96 -10.65 9.34
CA SER A 70 -8.74 -9.21 9.51
C SER A 70 -8.27 -8.56 8.23
N LEU A 71 -7.42 -9.23 7.44
CA LEU A 71 -7.01 -8.79 6.12
C LEU A 71 -7.77 -9.63 5.08
N THR A 72 -8.50 -8.98 4.18
CA THR A 72 -9.33 -9.65 3.17
C THR A 72 -9.03 -9.14 1.78
N GLN A 73 -9.01 -10.04 0.79
CA GLN A 73 -8.83 -9.71 -0.62
C GLN A 73 -10.02 -8.89 -1.14
N ARG A 74 -9.74 -7.83 -1.91
CA ARG A 74 -10.76 -7.13 -2.70
C ARG A 74 -10.93 -7.82 -4.04
N ARG A 75 -12.15 -7.77 -4.60
CA ARG A 75 -12.50 -8.38 -5.90
C ARG A 75 -11.53 -7.99 -7.04
N ASP A 76 -11.18 -6.71 -7.13
CA ASP A 76 -10.34 -6.18 -8.22
C ASP A 76 -8.86 -6.02 -7.85
N GLY A 77 -8.39 -6.67 -6.78
CA GLY A 77 -7.00 -6.56 -6.32
C GLY A 77 -6.81 -5.69 -5.08
N GLY A 78 -5.73 -5.98 -4.35
CA GLY A 78 -5.44 -5.36 -3.06
C GLY A 78 -6.32 -5.87 -1.92
N VAL A 79 -6.23 -5.20 -0.77
CA VAL A 79 -6.81 -5.71 0.48
C VAL A 79 -7.64 -4.67 1.24
N ILE A 80 -8.50 -5.15 2.14
CA ILE A 80 -9.19 -4.36 3.16
C ILE A 80 -8.78 -4.90 4.53
N GLN A 81 -8.51 -3.98 5.46
CA GLN A 81 -8.21 -4.31 6.85
C GLN A 81 -9.42 -4.02 7.75
N LYS A 82 -9.93 -5.06 8.40
CA LYS A 82 -10.90 -5.02 9.50
C LYS A 82 -10.13 -5.02 10.83
N LYS A 83 -9.84 -3.83 11.36
CA LYS A 83 -8.98 -3.64 12.53
C LYS A 83 -9.47 -4.40 13.78
N ASN A 84 -10.78 -4.51 13.96
CA ASN A 84 -11.42 -5.20 15.07
C ASN A 84 -11.17 -6.71 15.13
N LEU A 85 -10.84 -7.35 14.00
CA LEU A 85 -10.52 -8.78 13.94
C LEU A 85 -9.02 -9.06 14.08
N CYS A 86 -8.18 -8.03 14.16
CA CYS A 86 -6.74 -8.19 14.15
C CYS A 86 -6.23 -8.65 15.53
N ILE A 87 -5.59 -9.83 15.56
CA ILE A 87 -4.93 -10.37 16.75
C ILE A 87 -3.44 -10.01 16.83
N ARG A 88 -2.97 -9.07 15.99
CA ARG A 88 -1.59 -8.55 16.01
C ARG A 88 -0.50 -9.62 15.86
N CYS A 89 -0.76 -10.67 15.07
CA CYS A 89 0.20 -11.77 14.85
C CYS A 89 1.33 -11.45 13.85
N GLY A 90 1.20 -10.36 13.08
CA GLY A 90 2.22 -9.94 12.09
C GLY A 90 2.36 -10.81 10.83
N GLN A 91 1.58 -11.88 10.69
CA GLN A 91 1.71 -12.82 9.56
C GLN A 91 1.46 -12.18 8.20
N CYS A 92 0.52 -11.23 8.12
CA CYS A 92 0.26 -10.48 6.89
C CYS A 92 1.51 -9.73 6.40
N ALA A 93 2.30 -9.13 7.30
CA ALA A 93 3.52 -8.42 6.94
C ALA A 93 4.59 -9.39 6.42
N LYS A 94 4.81 -10.51 7.10
CA LYS A 94 5.75 -11.56 6.67
C LYS A 94 5.40 -12.15 5.29
N ALA A 95 4.11 -12.25 4.99
CA ALA A 95 3.63 -12.79 3.72
C ALA A 95 3.64 -11.76 2.57
N CYS A 96 3.95 -10.49 2.82
CA CYS A 96 3.94 -9.46 1.78
C CYS A 96 5.28 -9.48 1.02
N PRO A 97 5.30 -9.82 -0.28
CA PRO A 97 6.56 -9.98 -1.04
C PRO A 97 7.30 -8.66 -1.30
N VAL A 98 6.65 -7.53 -1.03
CA VAL A 98 7.18 -6.17 -1.28
C VAL A 98 7.23 -5.32 -0.01
N ASP A 99 7.10 -5.94 1.16
CA ASP A 99 7.15 -5.28 2.47
C ASP A 99 6.23 -4.06 2.62
N ALA A 100 5.08 -4.08 1.93
CA ALA A 100 4.13 -2.98 1.89
C ALA A 100 3.17 -2.92 3.09
N ILE A 101 3.30 -3.86 4.04
CA ILE A 101 2.50 -3.89 5.26
C ILE A 101 3.40 -3.52 6.42
N PHE A 102 3.10 -2.36 7.00
CA PHE A 102 3.90 -1.75 8.02
C PHE A 102 3.32 -2.06 9.40
N LEU A 103 4.17 -2.49 10.33
CA LEU A 103 3.77 -2.77 11.70
C LEU A 103 4.20 -1.61 12.61
N ASP A 104 3.35 -1.21 13.57
CA ASP A 104 3.75 -0.35 14.68
C ASP A 104 4.35 -1.16 15.85
N HIS A 105 4.72 -0.49 16.94
CA HIS A 105 5.30 -1.11 18.13
C HIS A 105 4.36 -2.11 18.84
N MET A 106 3.05 -2.01 18.60
CA MET A 106 2.06 -2.97 19.10
C MET A 106 1.69 -4.01 18.04
N VAL A 107 2.45 -4.10 16.95
CA VAL A 107 2.23 -5.05 15.84
C VAL A 107 0.87 -4.83 15.15
N ASN A 108 0.33 -3.60 15.18
CA ASN A 108 -0.83 -3.27 14.35
C ASN A 108 -0.37 -3.06 12.89
N PRO A 109 -1.00 -3.71 11.90
CA PRO A 109 -0.66 -3.51 10.51
C PRO A 109 -1.27 -2.23 9.93
N TYR A 110 -0.52 -1.59 9.02
CA TYR A 110 -0.93 -0.46 8.20
C TYR A 110 -0.58 -0.80 6.75
N VAL A 111 -1.57 -0.73 5.87
CA VAL A 111 -1.43 -1.11 4.45
C VAL A 111 -2.17 -0.08 3.61
N CYS A 112 -1.62 0.25 2.44
CA CYS A 112 -2.32 1.13 1.49
C CYS A 112 -3.66 0.51 1.07
N ILE A 113 -4.73 1.30 1.15
CA ILE A 113 -6.09 0.89 0.74
C ILE A 113 -6.50 1.49 -0.62
N HIS A 114 -5.54 2.05 -1.37
CA HIS A 114 -5.74 2.68 -2.68
C HIS A 114 -6.79 3.80 -2.70
N CYS A 115 -6.84 4.62 -1.65
CA CYS A 115 -7.77 5.76 -1.57
C CYS A 115 -7.31 7.00 -2.35
N GLY A 116 -6.06 7.07 -2.81
CA GLY A 116 -5.54 8.20 -3.58
C GLY A 116 -5.23 9.48 -2.81
N ARG A 117 -5.54 9.57 -1.51
CA ARG A 117 -5.28 10.79 -0.72
C ARG A 117 -3.82 11.25 -0.74
N CYS A 118 -2.86 10.34 -0.89
CA CYS A 118 -1.45 10.68 -1.02
C CYS A 118 -1.10 11.39 -2.34
N VAL A 119 -1.87 11.19 -3.41
CA VAL A 119 -1.68 11.85 -4.71
C VAL A 119 -1.93 13.34 -4.57
N GLU A 120 -3.05 13.74 -3.95
CA GLU A 120 -3.42 15.14 -3.71
C GLU A 120 -2.40 15.92 -2.85
N PHE A 121 -1.61 15.21 -2.03
CA PHE A 121 -0.65 15.81 -1.10
C PHE A 121 0.80 15.68 -1.58
N CYS A 122 1.05 15.12 -2.77
CA CYS A 122 2.39 15.05 -3.32
C CYS A 122 2.69 16.33 -4.11
N PRO A 123 3.52 17.27 -3.60
CA PRO A 123 3.79 18.52 -4.30
C PRO A 123 4.68 18.37 -5.55
N HIS A 124 5.15 17.16 -5.83
CA HIS A 124 6.04 16.84 -6.95
C HIS A 124 5.41 15.84 -7.94
N ASP A 125 4.11 15.55 -7.78
CA ASP A 125 3.35 14.63 -8.63
C ASP A 125 3.98 13.23 -8.77
N CYS A 126 4.68 12.73 -7.74
CA CYS A 126 5.36 11.43 -7.78
C CYS A 126 4.40 10.23 -7.85
N LEU A 127 3.14 10.44 -7.45
CA LEU A 127 2.14 9.40 -7.23
C LEU A 127 0.95 9.60 -8.17
N GLU A 128 0.30 8.51 -8.56
CA GLU A 128 -0.93 8.57 -9.36
C GLU A 128 -1.86 7.39 -9.11
N MET A 129 -3.10 7.52 -9.56
CA MET A 129 -4.11 6.46 -9.52
C MET A 129 -4.28 5.85 -10.90
N GLU A 130 -3.92 4.58 -11.05
CA GLU A 130 -4.00 3.80 -12.29
C GLU A 130 -5.20 2.85 -12.25
N ASP A 131 -5.92 2.69 -13.35
CA ASP A 131 -7.01 1.71 -13.46
C ASP A 131 -6.45 0.29 -13.62
N LEU A 132 -6.80 -0.61 -12.71
CA LEU A 132 -6.46 -2.03 -12.84
C LEU A 132 -7.46 -2.76 -13.74
N PRO A 133 -6.98 -3.67 -14.62
CA PRO A 133 -7.84 -4.53 -15.39
C PRO A 133 -8.71 -5.36 -14.43
N ARG A 134 -10.00 -5.45 -14.75
CA ARG A 134 -10.95 -6.21 -13.93
C ARG A 134 -10.61 -7.70 -14.00
N ALA A 135 -10.76 -8.40 -12.88
CA ALA A 135 -10.38 -9.81 -12.73
C ALA A 135 -11.14 -10.77 -13.68
N ASP A 136 -12.30 -10.35 -14.20
CA ASP A 136 -13.10 -11.10 -15.19
C ASP A 136 -12.46 -11.14 -16.60
N LYS A 137 -11.53 -10.22 -16.91
CA LYS A 137 -10.81 -10.19 -18.19
C LYS A 137 -9.45 -10.90 -18.17
N ALA A 138 -9.01 -11.40 -17.02
CA ALA A 138 -7.72 -12.09 -16.90
C ALA A 138 -7.82 -13.59 -17.24
N THR A 139 -9.03 -14.14 -17.36
CA THR A 139 -9.29 -15.55 -17.66
C THR A 139 -10.12 -15.68 -18.94
N GLY A 140 -9.44 -15.70 -20.09
CA GLY A 140 -10.02 -15.98 -21.42
C GLY A 140 -9.84 -14.80 -22.37
N GLY A 141 -9.26 -14.95 -23.56
CA GLY A 141 -8.65 -16.07 -24.26
C GLY A 141 -7.70 -15.52 -25.33
N SER A 142 -6.97 -16.40 -25.99
CA SER A 142 -6.40 -16.11 -27.30
C SER A 142 -7.54 -15.73 -28.26
N ASP A 143 -7.64 -14.45 -28.62
CA ASP A 143 -8.44 -14.03 -29.77
C ASP A 143 -7.52 -14.08 -31.00
N ASP A 144 -7.84 -15.03 -31.90
CA ASP A 144 -7.40 -15.31 -33.28
C ASP A 144 -6.15 -14.61 -33.87
#